data_AF-A0A842ZXR3-F1
#
_entry.id   AF-A0A842ZXR3-F1
#
_cell.length_a   1.000
_cell.length_b   1.000
_cell.length_c   1.000
_cell.angle_alpha   90.00
_cell.angle_beta   90.00
_cell.angle_gamma   90.00
#
_symmetry.space_group_name_H-M   'P 1'
#
loop_
_entity.id
_entity.type
_entity.pdbx_description
1 polymer ?
#
loop_
_entity_poly.entity_id
_entity_poly.type
_entity_poly.pdbx_seq_one_letter_code
_entity_poly.pdbx_strand_id
1 'polypeptide(L)'
;MVDEHSKKMKKYFGKIFLFSISIAVFAMGFFMEAENSEAAINGVLRVSPVNPRYFTDDTGEAIYLTGSHTWNSLEDGGFFTQENADPPPAFNFNAYLEFLRSNNHNFIRLWRFELPKFYYWLDIDVTSRRGPNSRMGFQFSQPHPWVRTGSGIALDGKPKFDLTKFDEMYFQRLKDRVAAAQARGIYVSVMLFEGGELRGSETWDWQSHPFKFANNVNFIEADANVDGCGVEVHSLLNPAITEIQKAYIRKVVDTVNHLDNVLYEVGNEMYFSEDNKDWQYWAVNYIKEYEATKPKQHPVGMVSQMYYPWEPSVPSDPRNAVLFNSPADWISPSGSGGSGYLNPETIPATQGSKVILFDTDHIWGIGGDRLWVWKSFLRGHNIINMDTLPEITEHVLYYAKAPEIRAAMGHTLTYANKVNLISMLPSNNAADCSTTYCLRNPGQEYLVYQPSAGAFTVNLPVGTFNYEWFNPATGSIAGTGTVTASGGNKSFNPPFSGDAVLYLKKTTLVDATPPAAPTGLRVQ
;
A
#
# COMPACT_ATOMS: atom_id res chain seq x y z
N MET A 1 -55.86 27.33 -6.16
CA MET A 1 -57.33 27.45 -6.10
C MET A 1 -57.86 27.09 -7.47
N VAL A 2 -58.60 25.97 -7.53
CA VAL A 2 -59.53 25.45 -8.55
C VAL A 2 -59.38 23.91 -8.58
N ASP A 3 -60.54 23.26 -8.51
CA ASP A 3 -60.92 21.85 -8.64
C ASP A 3 -60.52 20.84 -7.56
N GLU A 4 -61.41 20.49 -6.63
CA GLU A 4 -62.63 19.65 -6.76
C GLU A 4 -62.33 18.16 -6.96
N HIS A 5 -62.39 17.37 -5.87
CA HIS A 5 -63.34 16.24 -5.75
C HIS A 5 -63.43 15.69 -4.31
N SER A 6 -64.50 16.11 -3.63
CA SER A 6 -65.47 15.30 -2.86
C SER A 6 -64.95 14.02 -2.14
N LYS A 7 -64.73 14.05 -0.81
CA LYS A 7 -65.67 13.67 0.30
C LYS A 7 -65.95 12.15 0.52
N LYS A 8 -65.37 11.67 1.64
CA LYS A 8 -65.94 10.91 2.79
C LYS A 8 -66.80 9.63 2.55
N MET A 9 -66.36 8.51 3.16
CA MET A 9 -67.18 7.59 4.01
C MET A 9 -66.28 6.71 4.91
N LYS A 10 -66.23 6.93 6.24
CA LYS A 10 -66.84 6.13 7.35
C LYS A 10 -66.61 4.60 7.27
N LYS A 11 -65.69 4.05 8.07
CA LYS A 11 -65.88 3.35 9.38
C LYS A 11 -66.73 2.03 9.35
N TYR A 12 -66.01 0.93 9.62
CA TYR A 12 -66.32 -0.22 10.50
C TYR A 12 -66.93 -1.52 9.94
N PHE A 13 -66.09 -2.56 10.02
CA PHE A 13 -66.29 -3.94 10.49
C PHE A 13 -67.26 -4.91 9.79
N GLY A 14 -66.66 -6.01 9.33
CA GLY A 14 -67.20 -7.36 9.50
C GLY A 14 -67.50 -8.09 8.20
N LYS A 15 -66.61 -9.03 7.81
CA LYS A 15 -66.96 -10.44 7.57
C LYS A 15 -65.75 -11.27 7.13
N ILE A 16 -65.61 -12.39 7.83
CA ILE A 16 -64.74 -13.53 7.58
C ILE A 16 -65.11 -14.15 6.23
N PHE A 17 -64.12 -14.44 5.38
CA PHE A 17 -64.21 -15.53 4.41
C PHE A 17 -62.83 -16.15 4.18
N LEU A 18 -62.76 -17.45 4.42
CA LEU A 18 -61.63 -18.34 4.17
C LEU A 18 -61.32 -18.40 2.67
N PHE A 19 -60.04 -18.32 2.29
CA PHE A 19 -59.55 -19.03 1.12
C PHE A 19 -58.09 -19.46 1.32
N SER A 20 -57.90 -20.76 1.13
CA SER A 20 -56.68 -21.54 1.29
C SER A 20 -55.60 -21.12 0.29
N ILE A 21 -54.36 -20.92 0.74
CA ILE A 21 -53.17 -20.95 -0.12
C ILE A 21 -52.14 -21.88 0.51
N SER A 22 -51.72 -22.83 -0.32
CA SER A 22 -50.86 -23.96 -0.05
C SER A 22 -49.49 -23.56 0.50
N ILE A 23 -49.04 -24.34 1.48
CA ILE A 23 -47.71 -24.30 2.08
C ILE A 23 -46.69 -24.81 1.05
N ALA A 24 -45.82 -23.94 0.56
CA ALA A 24 -44.54 -24.32 0.00
C ALA A 24 -43.50 -24.30 1.13
N VAL A 25 -43.02 -25.47 1.51
CA VAL A 25 -41.92 -25.64 2.47
C VAL A 25 -40.64 -25.14 1.79
N PHE A 26 -40.22 -23.92 2.10
CA PHE A 26 -38.85 -23.49 1.85
C PHE A 26 -37.97 -24.05 2.96
N ALA A 27 -37.08 -24.98 2.59
CA ALA A 27 -35.96 -25.37 3.43
C ALA A 27 -35.09 -24.13 3.66
N MET A 28 -35.15 -23.58 4.88
CA MET A 28 -34.14 -22.65 5.37
C MET A 28 -32.85 -23.44 5.55
N GLY A 29 -32.02 -23.44 4.51
CA GLY A 29 -30.59 -23.68 4.66
C GLY A 29 -30.04 -22.56 5.52
N PHE A 30 -29.57 -22.89 6.72
CA PHE A 30 -28.71 -22.03 7.51
C PHE A 30 -27.43 -21.79 6.70
N PHE A 31 -27.38 -20.69 5.94
CA PHE A 31 -26.11 -20.07 5.63
C PHE A 31 -25.66 -19.41 6.92
N MET A 32 -24.69 -20.04 7.60
CA MET A 32 -23.78 -19.25 8.42
C MET A 32 -23.06 -18.33 7.43
N GLU A 33 -23.51 -17.09 7.33
CA GLU A 33 -22.61 -16.01 6.98
C GLU A 33 -21.47 -16.12 8.01
N ALA A 34 -20.32 -16.57 7.53
CA ALA A 34 -19.09 -16.39 8.27
C ALA A 34 -18.99 -14.88 8.50
N GLU A 35 -19.25 -14.44 9.72
CA GLU A 35 -18.76 -13.15 10.19
C GLU A 35 -17.29 -13.13 9.81
N ASN A 36 -16.96 -12.28 8.84
CA ASN A 36 -15.61 -12.04 8.39
C ASN A 36 -14.84 -11.69 9.67
N SER A 37 -14.05 -12.61 10.21
CA SER A 37 -13.16 -12.26 11.31
C SER A 37 -12.25 -11.20 10.71
N GLU A 38 -12.45 -9.94 11.09
CA GLU A 38 -11.51 -8.88 10.77
C GLU A 38 -10.13 -9.45 11.08
N ALA A 39 -9.26 -9.53 10.08
CA ALA A 39 -7.93 -10.09 10.24
C ALA A 39 -7.22 -9.22 11.30
N ALA A 40 -7.25 -9.69 12.53
CA ALA A 40 -6.67 -8.98 13.65
C ALA A 40 -5.16 -9.06 13.51
N ILE A 41 -4.49 -7.91 13.59
CA ILE A 41 -3.03 -7.83 13.56
C ILE A 41 -2.49 -8.58 14.77
N ASN A 42 -1.63 -9.57 14.53
CA ASN A 42 -1.20 -10.52 15.55
C ASN A 42 0.29 -10.34 15.85
N GLY A 43 0.64 -9.21 16.47
CA GLY A 43 2.03 -8.86 16.74
C GLY A 43 2.71 -8.15 15.57
N VAL A 44 3.97 -7.75 15.79
CA VAL A 44 4.75 -6.98 14.81
C VAL A 44 5.10 -7.81 13.57
N LEU A 45 5.11 -7.16 12.41
CA LEU A 45 5.62 -7.78 11.19
C LEU A 45 7.11 -8.03 11.28
N ARG A 46 7.55 -9.17 10.72
CA ARG A 46 8.95 -9.58 10.62
C ARG A 46 9.19 -10.23 9.27
N VAL A 47 10.36 -10.02 8.67
CA VAL A 47 10.69 -10.67 7.39
C VAL A 47 10.65 -12.18 7.59
N SER A 48 9.89 -12.88 6.75
CA SER A 48 9.75 -14.32 6.92
C SER A 48 11.09 -15.04 6.68
N PRO A 49 11.55 -15.91 7.59
CA PRO A 49 12.70 -16.76 7.33
C PRO A 49 12.39 -17.90 6.34
N VAL A 50 11.11 -18.22 6.13
CA VAL A 50 10.66 -19.29 5.21
C VAL A 50 10.52 -18.76 3.79
N ASN A 51 9.92 -17.58 3.63
CA ASN A 51 9.75 -16.93 2.33
C ASN A 51 9.95 -15.42 2.45
N PRO A 52 11.21 -14.93 2.32
CA PRO A 52 11.55 -13.52 2.59
C PRO A 52 10.98 -12.49 1.60
N ARG A 53 10.05 -12.90 0.72
CA ARG A 53 9.23 -12.01 -0.12
C ARG A 53 8.09 -11.37 0.66
N TYR A 54 7.72 -11.97 1.78
CA TYR A 54 6.61 -11.56 2.61
C TYR A 54 7.07 -11.36 4.06
N PHE A 55 6.30 -10.56 4.77
CA PHE A 55 6.36 -10.54 6.22
C PHE A 55 5.55 -11.70 6.82
N THR A 56 5.79 -12.01 8.08
CA THR A 56 4.90 -12.76 8.96
C THR A 56 4.69 -11.97 10.24
N ASP A 57 3.62 -12.27 10.96
CA ASP A 57 3.41 -11.85 12.35
C ASP A 57 3.56 -13.07 13.29
N ASP A 58 2.99 -13.02 14.49
CA ASP A 58 3.09 -14.10 15.48
C ASP A 58 2.29 -15.36 15.07
N THR A 59 1.47 -15.30 14.02
CA THR A 59 0.83 -16.49 13.41
C THR A 59 1.80 -17.35 12.60
N GLY A 60 2.87 -16.75 12.08
CA GLY A 60 3.80 -17.38 11.14
C GLY A 60 3.27 -17.51 9.70
N GLU A 61 2.08 -17.01 9.41
CA GLU A 61 1.53 -16.96 8.05
C GLU A 61 2.09 -15.77 7.26
N ALA A 62 2.14 -15.90 5.93
CA ALA A 62 2.59 -14.80 5.08
C ALA A 62 1.56 -13.67 5.06
N ILE A 63 2.01 -12.46 5.39
CA ILE A 63 1.23 -11.23 5.29
C ILE A 63 1.56 -10.55 3.96
N TYR A 64 0.58 -10.51 3.06
CA TYR A 64 0.63 -9.73 1.83
C TYR A 64 0.08 -8.33 2.08
N LEU A 65 0.88 -7.31 1.78
CA LEU A 65 0.51 -5.90 1.99
C LEU A 65 0.04 -5.28 0.68
N THR A 66 -1.15 -4.67 0.71
CA THR A 66 -1.67 -3.93 -0.43
C THR A 66 -2.64 -2.82 -0.04
N GLY A 67 -2.60 -1.71 -0.78
CA GLY A 67 -3.57 -0.65 -0.61
C GLY A 67 -3.24 0.66 -1.30
N SER A 68 -4.25 1.54 -1.36
CA SER A 68 -4.10 2.91 -1.87
C SER A 68 -3.55 3.85 -0.80
N HIS A 69 -2.64 4.74 -1.17
CA HIS A 69 -2.19 5.86 -0.33
C HIS A 69 -2.24 7.19 -1.06
N THR A 70 -2.22 8.28 -0.29
CA THR A 70 -2.28 9.65 -0.78
C THR A 70 -1.47 10.59 0.12
N TRP A 71 -1.18 11.79 -0.35
CA TRP A 71 -0.26 12.76 0.27
C TRP A 71 -0.74 13.31 1.62
N ASN A 72 -2.05 13.45 1.82
CA ASN A 72 -2.60 14.14 3.01
C ASN A 72 -2.89 13.18 4.18
N SER A 73 -2.17 12.04 4.20
CA SER A 73 -2.50 10.89 5.03
C SER A 73 -1.95 10.97 6.46
N LEU A 74 -0.89 11.75 6.76
CA LEU A 74 -0.51 12.15 8.12
C LEU A 74 -0.79 13.63 8.39
N GLU A 75 -0.30 14.50 7.52
CA GLU A 75 -0.54 15.94 7.59
C GLU A 75 -1.80 16.31 6.80
N ASP A 76 -2.50 17.35 7.24
CA ASP A 76 -3.45 18.04 6.37
C ASP A 76 -2.63 18.80 5.33
N GLY A 77 -3.04 18.74 4.06
CA GLY A 77 -2.23 19.26 2.97
C GLY A 77 -3.06 19.74 1.80
N GLY A 78 -2.56 20.77 1.11
CA GLY A 78 -3.19 21.31 -0.09
C GLY A 78 -2.88 20.51 -1.36
N PHE A 79 -1.99 19.51 -1.30
CA PHE A 79 -1.49 18.81 -2.48
C PHE A 79 -2.63 18.23 -3.34
N PHE A 80 -2.68 18.60 -4.61
CA PHE A 80 -3.75 18.27 -5.57
C PHE A 80 -5.17 18.61 -5.11
N THR A 81 -5.36 19.51 -4.14
CA THR A 81 -6.69 19.99 -3.74
C THR A 81 -7.09 21.25 -4.51
N GLN A 82 -8.36 21.63 -4.47
CA GLN A 82 -8.85 22.87 -5.10
C GLN A 82 -8.47 24.13 -4.32
N GLU A 83 -8.21 24.01 -3.02
CA GLU A 83 -8.02 25.14 -2.12
C GLU A 83 -6.53 25.39 -1.81
N ASN A 84 -6.04 26.57 -2.17
CA ASN A 84 -4.73 27.06 -1.75
C ASN A 84 -4.90 27.86 -0.44
N ALA A 85 -5.18 27.16 0.66
CA ALA A 85 -5.51 27.75 1.96
C ALA A 85 -4.44 27.51 3.03
N ASP A 86 -4.30 28.47 3.95
CA ASP A 86 -3.49 28.37 5.16
C ASP A 86 -4.34 28.79 6.37
N PRO A 87 -4.80 27.85 7.22
CA PRO A 87 -4.48 26.42 7.23
C PRO A 87 -5.04 25.63 6.02
N PRO A 88 -4.37 24.55 5.57
CA PRO A 88 -4.90 23.67 4.53
C PRO A 88 -6.16 22.92 4.99
N PRO A 89 -7.00 22.44 4.04
CA PRO A 89 -8.19 21.65 4.35
C PRO A 89 -7.86 20.40 5.17
N ALA A 90 -8.70 20.09 6.15
CA ALA A 90 -8.53 18.92 6.99
C ALA A 90 -8.79 17.63 6.21
N PHE A 91 -7.89 16.64 6.32
CA PHE A 91 -8.07 15.34 5.71
C PHE A 91 -8.96 14.45 6.56
N ASN A 92 -10.07 13.96 6.00
CA ASN A 92 -10.97 13.04 6.70
C ASN A 92 -10.37 11.63 6.74
N PHE A 93 -9.47 11.41 7.69
CA PHE A 93 -8.73 10.16 7.82
C PHE A 93 -9.64 8.94 8.10
N ASN A 94 -10.74 9.11 8.84
CA ASN A 94 -11.66 8.00 9.10
C ASN A 94 -12.39 7.56 7.82
N ALA A 95 -12.87 8.51 7.01
CA ALA A 95 -13.48 8.18 5.72
C ALA A 95 -12.48 7.48 4.79
N TYR A 96 -11.21 7.88 4.85
CA TYR A 96 -10.13 7.18 4.14
C TYR A 96 -9.94 5.73 4.61
N LEU A 97 -9.94 5.46 5.91
CA LEU A 97 -9.84 4.08 6.39
C LEU A 97 -11.06 3.22 5.99
N GLU A 98 -12.28 3.78 6.03
CA GLU A 98 -13.47 3.05 5.56
C GLU A 98 -13.43 2.79 4.04
N PHE A 99 -12.90 3.74 3.27
CA PHE A 99 -12.67 3.55 1.84
C PHE A 99 -11.73 2.38 1.57
N LEU A 100 -10.61 2.27 2.30
CA LEU A 100 -9.67 1.16 2.16
C LEU A 100 -10.31 -0.18 2.49
N ARG A 101 -11.05 -0.25 3.60
CA ARG A 101 -11.79 -1.45 3.99
C ARG A 101 -12.79 -1.87 2.92
N SER A 102 -13.51 -0.92 2.33
CA SER A 102 -14.48 -1.21 1.26
C SER A 102 -13.83 -1.78 -0.01
N ASN A 103 -12.54 -1.50 -0.22
CA ASN A 103 -11.75 -2.02 -1.33
C ASN A 103 -10.90 -3.24 -0.95
N ASN A 104 -11.07 -3.80 0.26
CA ASN A 104 -10.26 -4.89 0.79
C ASN A 104 -8.75 -4.59 0.77
N HIS A 105 -8.37 -3.40 1.23
CA HIS A 105 -6.97 -2.97 1.39
C HIS A 105 -6.55 -3.07 2.85
N ASN A 106 -5.29 -3.43 3.09
CA ASN A 106 -4.74 -3.65 4.43
C ASN A 106 -3.44 -2.88 4.69
N PHE A 107 -3.03 -1.98 3.80
CA PHE A 107 -1.80 -1.21 3.96
C PHE A 107 -1.93 0.23 3.46
N ILE A 108 -1.28 1.17 4.16
CA ILE A 108 -1.18 2.59 3.79
C ILE A 108 0.22 3.16 4.06
N ARG A 109 0.53 4.28 3.40
CA ARG A 109 1.63 5.18 3.77
C ARG A 109 1.04 6.41 4.47
N LEU A 110 1.66 6.84 5.57
CA LEU A 110 1.42 8.11 6.25
C LEU A 110 2.46 9.11 5.77
N TRP A 111 2.07 9.93 4.80
CA TRP A 111 2.91 10.93 4.14
C TRP A 111 3.18 12.15 5.02
N ARG A 112 4.46 12.53 5.11
CA ARG A 112 4.92 13.76 5.76
C ARG A 112 5.57 14.64 4.70
N PHE A 113 5.12 15.88 4.57
CA PHE A 113 5.90 16.94 3.95
C PHE A 113 6.74 17.63 5.03
N GLU A 114 7.98 17.98 4.73
CA GLU A 114 8.83 18.78 5.62
C GLU A 114 8.68 20.28 5.38
N LEU A 115 8.04 20.69 4.27
CA LEU A 115 7.75 22.07 3.94
C LEU A 115 6.33 22.50 4.35
N PRO A 116 6.21 23.47 5.28
CA PRO A 116 4.92 24.05 5.66
C PRO A 116 4.24 24.87 4.57
N LYS A 117 5.05 25.34 3.62
CA LYS A 117 4.59 26.11 2.47
C LYS A 117 5.54 25.90 1.30
N PHE A 118 5.02 25.41 0.19
CA PHE A 118 5.82 25.08 -0.99
C PHE A 118 5.08 25.49 -2.26
N TYR A 119 5.80 25.66 -3.36
CA TYR A 119 5.19 26.04 -4.64
C TYR A 119 5.26 24.85 -5.59
N TYR A 120 4.12 24.24 -5.88
CA TYR A 120 4.11 23.08 -6.76
C TYR A 120 3.83 23.49 -8.21
N TRP A 121 4.78 23.24 -9.11
CA TRP A 121 4.57 23.36 -10.55
C TRP A 121 3.99 22.06 -11.09
N LEU A 122 2.81 22.14 -11.70
CA LEU A 122 2.32 21.10 -12.59
C LEU A 122 2.85 21.41 -14.01
N ASP A 123 4.18 21.34 -14.19
CA ASP A 123 4.77 21.20 -15.53
C ASP A 123 4.66 19.72 -15.91
N ILE A 124 3.47 19.33 -16.40
CA ILE A 124 3.44 18.24 -17.37
C ILE A 124 4.05 18.83 -18.64
N ASP A 125 5.35 18.62 -18.76
CA ASP A 125 6.23 18.89 -19.89
C ASP A 125 5.49 19.21 -21.21
N VAL A 126 5.66 20.45 -21.67
CA VAL A 126 5.09 21.05 -22.89
C VAL A 126 5.57 20.35 -24.18
N THR A 127 6.48 19.37 -24.07
CA THR A 127 6.88 18.51 -25.19
C THR A 127 6.19 17.12 -25.19
N SER A 128 5.42 16.77 -24.15
CA SER A 128 4.86 15.42 -23.95
C SER A 128 3.32 15.35 -23.92
N ARG A 129 2.64 15.45 -25.07
CA ARG A 129 1.25 14.96 -25.31
C ARG A 129 0.12 15.27 -24.29
N ARG A 130 0.25 16.21 -23.36
CA ARG A 130 -0.83 16.65 -22.46
C ARG A 130 -0.70 18.16 -22.26
N GLY A 131 -1.81 18.86 -22.52
CA GLY A 131 -1.81 20.29 -22.84
C GLY A 131 -1.38 21.23 -21.71
N PRO A 132 -1.19 22.52 -22.04
CA PRO A 132 -0.76 23.55 -21.10
C PRO A 132 -1.93 23.96 -20.19
N ASN A 133 -1.62 24.26 -18.93
CA ASN A 133 -2.42 24.96 -17.91
C ASN A 133 -2.95 24.12 -16.74
N SER A 134 -2.12 23.98 -15.71
CA SER A 134 -2.60 24.11 -14.32
C SER A 134 -1.42 24.38 -13.38
N ARG A 135 -1.06 25.65 -13.17
CA ARG A 135 -0.12 26.02 -12.10
C ARG A 135 -0.84 25.81 -10.76
N MET A 136 -0.31 24.99 -9.86
CA MET A 136 -0.98 24.69 -8.58
C MET A 136 -0.80 25.78 -7.52
N GLY A 137 0.04 26.79 -7.75
CA GLY A 137 0.22 27.87 -6.78
C GLY A 137 0.88 27.40 -5.49
N PHE A 138 0.74 28.19 -4.43
CA PHE A 138 1.24 27.82 -3.11
C PHE A 138 0.38 26.75 -2.47
N GLN A 139 1.06 25.76 -1.93
CA GLN A 139 0.50 24.66 -1.15
C GLN A 139 1.01 24.76 0.29
N PHE A 140 0.25 24.20 1.22
CA PHE A 140 0.54 24.22 2.64
C PHE A 140 0.33 22.83 3.24
N SER A 141 1.09 22.52 4.29
CA SER A 141 0.93 21.30 5.07
C SER A 141 1.05 21.60 6.58
N GLN A 142 0.35 20.82 7.41
CA GLN A 142 0.41 20.92 8.87
C GLN A 142 -0.29 19.73 9.56
N PRO A 143 -0.05 19.48 10.87
CA PRO A 143 0.98 20.08 11.73
C PRO A 143 2.38 19.59 11.35
N HIS A 144 3.43 20.18 11.93
CA HIS A 144 4.82 19.71 11.77
C HIS A 144 5.45 19.34 13.11
N PRO A 145 6.60 18.62 13.13
CA PRO A 145 7.16 18.08 14.36
C PRO A 145 7.59 19.12 15.42
N TRP A 146 7.88 20.36 15.03
CA TRP A 146 8.44 21.39 15.93
C TRP A 146 7.49 22.56 16.12
N VAL A 147 7.47 23.09 17.35
CA VAL A 147 6.65 24.26 17.67
C VAL A 147 7.21 25.55 17.07
N ARG A 148 6.31 26.46 16.72
CA ARG A 148 6.63 27.82 16.26
C ARG A 148 6.55 28.83 17.40
N THR A 149 7.41 28.69 18.39
CA THR A 149 7.49 29.60 19.55
C THR A 149 8.67 30.57 19.49
N GLY A 150 9.43 30.54 18.40
CA GLY A 150 10.65 31.33 18.25
C GLY A 150 10.38 32.82 18.05
N SER A 151 11.27 33.67 18.57
CA SER A 151 11.25 35.11 18.26
C SER A 151 11.60 35.37 16.79
N GLY A 152 10.91 36.32 16.17
CA GLY A 152 11.11 36.69 14.77
C GLY A 152 10.18 35.94 13.82
N ILE A 153 10.25 36.31 12.53
CA ILE A 153 9.35 35.83 11.48
C ILE A 153 10.16 34.96 10.50
N ALA A 154 9.68 33.75 10.24
CA ALA A 154 10.18 32.84 9.22
C ALA A 154 9.75 33.29 7.81
N LEU A 155 10.31 32.70 6.76
CA LEU A 155 10.07 33.11 5.38
C LEU A 155 8.64 32.84 4.89
N ASP A 156 7.89 31.98 5.58
CA ASP A 156 6.46 31.77 5.36
C ASP A 156 5.56 32.80 6.06
N GLY A 157 6.13 33.77 6.79
CA GLY A 157 5.40 34.81 7.50
C GLY A 157 4.91 34.42 8.89
N LYS A 158 5.20 33.19 9.35
CA LYS A 158 4.83 32.71 10.69
C LYS A 158 6.01 32.82 11.67
N PRO A 159 5.80 32.65 12.99
CA PRO A 159 6.92 32.60 13.93
C PRO A 159 7.92 31.50 13.57
N LYS A 160 9.20 31.74 13.89
CA LYS A 160 10.28 30.77 13.67
C LYS A 160 10.07 29.50 14.50
N PHE A 161 10.57 28.39 13.97
CA PHE A 161 10.63 27.10 14.66
C PHE A 161 11.64 27.12 15.81
N ASP A 162 11.31 26.40 16.89
CA ASP A 162 12.28 25.96 17.89
C ASP A 162 12.51 24.45 17.73
N LEU A 163 13.59 24.08 17.03
CA LEU A 163 13.93 22.71 16.67
C LEU A 163 14.30 21.83 17.88
N THR A 164 14.37 22.42 19.08
CA THR A 164 14.57 21.67 20.34
C THR A 164 13.27 21.31 21.05
N LYS A 165 12.12 21.75 20.54
CA LYS A 165 10.81 21.54 21.15
C LYS A 165 9.82 20.92 20.17
N PHE A 166 9.26 19.78 20.55
CA PHE A 166 8.26 19.08 19.77
C PHE A 166 6.87 19.69 19.90
N ASP A 167 6.12 19.71 18.81
CA ASP A 167 4.69 20.02 18.79
C ASP A 167 3.89 18.74 19.07
N GLU A 168 3.29 18.64 20.25
CA GLU A 168 2.50 17.47 20.64
C GLU A 168 1.28 17.25 19.75
N MET A 169 0.79 18.26 19.01
CA MET A 169 -0.30 18.06 18.03
C MET A 169 0.11 17.09 16.92
N TYR A 170 1.35 17.19 16.44
CA TYR A 170 1.89 16.30 15.41
C TYR A 170 1.95 14.85 15.89
N PHE A 171 2.55 14.63 17.07
CA PHE A 171 2.74 13.29 17.61
C PHE A 171 1.43 12.66 18.10
N GLN A 172 0.51 13.45 18.64
CA GLN A 172 -0.82 12.96 18.98
C GLN A 172 -1.58 12.53 17.71
N ARG A 173 -1.50 13.31 16.63
CA ARG A 173 -2.09 12.94 15.33
C ARG A 173 -1.48 11.65 14.77
N LEU A 174 -0.15 11.52 14.79
CA LEU A 174 0.54 10.30 14.37
C LEU A 174 0.01 9.09 15.17
N LYS A 175 0.00 9.18 16.50
CA LYS A 175 -0.51 8.12 17.37
C LYS A 175 -1.96 7.74 17.04
N ASP A 176 -2.84 8.72 16.92
CA ASP A 176 -4.27 8.50 16.70
C ASP A 176 -4.54 7.89 15.32
N ARG A 177 -3.86 8.35 14.27
CA ARG A 177 -4.01 7.80 12.92
C ARG A 177 -3.51 6.35 12.83
N VAL A 178 -2.35 6.04 13.40
CA VAL A 178 -1.82 4.66 13.41
C VAL A 178 -2.72 3.72 14.23
N ALA A 179 -3.18 4.15 15.40
CA ALA A 179 -4.09 3.36 16.24
C ALA A 179 -5.46 3.12 15.56
N ALA A 180 -6.00 4.13 14.87
CA ALA A 180 -7.25 4.00 14.12
C ALA A 180 -7.14 3.01 12.95
N ALA A 181 -5.97 2.95 12.28
CA ALA A 181 -5.67 1.96 11.25
C ALA A 181 -5.52 0.55 11.85
N GLN A 182 -4.83 0.41 12.99
CA GLN A 182 -4.69 -0.90 13.67
C GLN A 182 -6.04 -1.49 14.04
N ALA A 183 -6.94 -0.66 14.59
CA ALA A 183 -8.30 -1.06 14.95
C ALA A 183 -9.14 -1.55 13.76
N ARG A 184 -8.63 -1.40 12.53
CA ARG A 184 -9.26 -1.84 11.28
C ARG A 184 -8.45 -2.90 10.54
N GLY A 185 -7.39 -3.44 11.15
CA GLY A 185 -6.52 -4.43 10.51
C GLY A 185 -5.64 -3.85 9.39
N ILE A 186 -5.35 -2.55 9.42
CA ILE A 186 -4.55 -1.85 8.40
C ILE A 186 -3.15 -1.59 8.94
N TYR A 187 -2.14 -2.07 8.22
CA TYR A 187 -0.73 -1.79 8.42
C TYR A 187 -0.34 -0.42 7.86
N VAL A 188 0.65 0.20 8.48
CA VAL A 188 1.00 1.60 8.25
C VAL A 188 2.50 1.76 8.07
N SER A 189 2.92 2.22 6.90
CA SER A 189 4.23 2.85 6.74
C SER A 189 4.20 4.26 7.33
N VAL A 190 4.99 4.50 8.37
CA VAL A 190 5.25 5.81 8.95
C VAL A 190 6.45 6.41 8.21
N MET A 191 6.20 7.35 7.29
CA MET A 191 7.24 8.06 6.55
C MET A 191 7.88 9.12 7.46
N LEU A 192 9.21 9.04 7.63
CA LEU A 192 9.92 9.94 8.52
C LEU A 192 10.34 11.23 7.82
N PHE A 193 10.79 11.17 6.58
CA PHE A 193 11.39 12.28 5.83
C PHE A 193 10.91 12.32 4.37
N GLU A 194 11.13 13.43 3.67
CA GLU A 194 10.67 13.67 2.30
C GLU A 194 11.75 14.44 1.51
N GLY A 195 12.22 13.89 0.40
CA GLY A 195 13.19 14.55 -0.49
C GLY A 195 12.60 15.08 -1.80
N GLY A 196 11.38 14.67 -2.14
CA GLY A 196 10.68 15.08 -3.34
C GLY A 196 10.16 16.51 -3.38
N GLU A 197 10.10 17.18 -2.24
CA GLU A 197 9.80 18.60 -2.13
C GLU A 197 11.07 19.45 -2.09
N LEU A 198 12.25 18.83 -1.93
CA LEU A 198 13.56 19.49 -2.02
C LEU A 198 14.09 19.52 -3.48
N ARG A 199 13.18 19.30 -4.44
CA ARG A 199 13.45 19.22 -5.89
C ARG A 199 13.65 20.58 -6.53
N GLY A 200 14.88 21.07 -6.48
CA GLY A 200 15.35 22.12 -7.38
C GLY A 200 15.48 23.50 -6.73
N SER A 201 16.35 24.29 -7.34
CA SER A 201 16.79 25.62 -6.90
C SER A 201 15.96 26.77 -7.49
N GLU A 202 14.98 26.49 -8.37
CA GLU A 202 14.31 27.52 -9.16
C GLU A 202 12.96 28.01 -8.61
N THR A 203 12.42 27.42 -7.54
CA THR A 203 11.28 27.98 -6.82
C THR A 203 11.28 27.70 -5.32
N TRP A 204 10.27 28.26 -4.64
CA TRP A 204 10.01 28.44 -3.23
C TRP A 204 10.14 27.19 -2.31
N ASP A 205 10.69 26.10 -2.81
CA ASP A 205 10.59 24.76 -2.27
C ASP A 205 11.48 24.63 -1.02
N TRP A 206 12.78 24.97 -1.06
CA TRP A 206 13.59 25.03 0.18
C TRP A 206 13.20 26.17 1.15
N GLN A 207 12.44 27.18 0.70
CA GLN A 207 12.36 28.48 1.39
C GLN A 207 11.65 28.42 2.76
N SER A 208 10.65 27.55 2.94
CA SER A 208 9.96 27.43 4.23
C SER A 208 10.51 26.33 5.14
N HIS A 209 11.52 25.58 4.69
CA HIS A 209 11.98 24.42 5.41
C HIS A 209 12.45 24.77 6.83
N PRO A 210 12.09 24.00 7.88
CA PRO A 210 12.45 24.33 9.25
C PRO A 210 13.97 24.45 9.49
N PHE A 211 14.77 23.70 8.71
CA PHE A 211 16.23 23.64 8.83
C PHE A 211 16.97 24.73 8.04
N LYS A 212 16.25 25.66 7.40
CA LYS A 212 16.85 26.85 6.83
C LYS A 212 17.14 27.88 7.92
N PHE A 213 18.29 28.56 7.87
CA PHE A 213 18.73 29.51 8.91
C PHE A 213 17.68 30.58 9.22
N ALA A 214 16.98 31.06 8.20
CA ALA A 214 15.95 32.07 8.34
C ALA A 214 14.73 31.60 9.15
N ASN A 215 14.46 30.29 9.23
CA ASN A 215 13.20 29.74 9.72
C ASN A 215 13.25 29.18 11.14
N ASN A 216 14.43 29.04 11.75
CA ASN A 216 14.57 28.54 13.12
C ASN A 216 15.34 29.51 14.03
N VAL A 217 15.15 29.37 15.34
CA VAL A 217 15.89 30.14 16.36
C VAL A 217 17.18 29.45 16.82
N ASN A 218 17.45 28.26 16.30
CA ASN A 218 18.55 27.39 16.72
C ASN A 218 19.83 27.62 15.88
N PHE A 219 19.78 28.56 14.92
CA PHE A 219 20.87 28.89 13.99
C PHE A 219 21.32 27.70 13.13
N ILE A 220 20.39 26.79 12.81
CA ILE A 220 20.62 25.66 11.91
C ILE A 220 20.47 26.10 10.46
N GLU A 221 21.43 25.73 9.62
CA GLU A 221 21.38 25.85 8.16
C GLU A 221 21.72 24.48 7.56
N ALA A 222 20.85 23.98 6.68
CA ALA A 222 21.11 22.73 5.97
C ALA A 222 21.77 22.94 4.62
N ASP A 223 21.67 24.12 4.00
CA ASP A 223 22.38 24.47 2.77
C ASP A 223 23.89 24.63 3.06
N ALA A 224 24.58 23.51 3.20
CA ALA A 224 25.96 23.46 3.67
C ALA A 224 26.96 23.93 2.61
N ASN A 225 26.60 23.81 1.33
CA ASN A 225 27.44 24.17 0.19
C ASN A 225 27.11 25.58 -0.37
N VAL A 226 26.04 26.22 0.12
CA VAL A 226 25.58 27.56 -0.25
C VAL A 226 25.15 27.66 -1.72
N ASP A 227 24.60 26.57 -2.26
CA ASP A 227 24.07 26.53 -3.63
C ASP A 227 22.59 26.94 -3.73
N GLY A 228 21.95 27.24 -2.58
CA GLY A 228 20.56 27.64 -2.49
C GLY A 228 19.59 26.47 -2.32
N CYS A 229 20.09 25.23 -2.26
CA CYS A 229 19.36 24.00 -2.02
C CYS A 229 19.60 23.49 -0.59
N GLY A 230 18.65 22.74 -0.02
CA GLY A 230 18.78 22.20 1.34
C GLY A 230 18.86 20.69 1.40
N VAL A 231 19.24 20.01 0.32
CA VAL A 231 19.26 18.54 0.23
C VAL A 231 20.23 17.90 1.21
N GLU A 232 21.26 18.62 1.66
CA GLU A 232 22.21 18.17 2.67
C GLU A 232 21.58 18.02 4.06
N VAL A 233 20.33 18.45 4.26
CA VAL A 233 19.54 18.07 5.45
C VAL A 233 19.45 16.54 5.59
N HIS A 234 19.46 15.81 4.48
CA HIS A 234 19.48 14.35 4.42
C HIS A 234 20.89 13.82 4.16
N SER A 235 21.86 14.34 4.90
CA SER A 235 23.26 13.91 4.91
C SER A 235 23.81 13.82 6.35
N LEU A 236 24.98 13.22 6.52
CA LEU A 236 25.70 13.20 7.81
C LEU A 236 26.73 14.34 7.95
N LEU A 237 26.71 15.31 7.03
CA LEU A 237 27.72 16.38 6.96
C LEU A 237 27.62 17.37 8.14
N ASN A 238 26.41 17.59 8.67
CA ASN A 238 26.17 18.50 9.78
C ASN A 238 25.71 17.74 11.04
N PRO A 239 26.58 17.53 12.04
CA PRO A 239 26.23 16.76 13.23
C PRO A 239 25.11 17.41 14.07
N ALA A 240 24.94 18.74 14.02
CA ALA A 240 23.85 19.40 14.75
C ALA A 240 22.48 19.04 14.14
N ILE A 241 22.39 18.92 12.81
CA ILE A 241 21.19 18.45 12.10
C ILE A 241 20.93 16.99 12.47
N THR A 242 21.96 16.14 12.41
CA THR A 242 21.84 14.73 12.77
C THR A 242 21.32 14.53 14.20
N GLU A 243 21.77 15.33 15.18
CA GLU A 243 21.26 15.23 16.56
C GLU A 243 19.78 15.63 16.70
N ILE A 244 19.32 16.64 15.93
CA ILE A 244 17.89 17.01 15.89
C ILE A 244 17.08 15.87 15.26
N GLN A 245 17.56 15.29 14.15
CA GLN A 245 16.93 14.15 13.50
C GLN A 245 16.89 12.92 14.42
N LYS A 246 17.96 12.64 15.16
CA LYS A 246 17.97 11.58 16.19
C LYS A 246 16.90 11.81 17.25
N ALA A 247 16.74 13.04 17.73
CA ALA A 247 15.68 13.37 18.69
C ALA A 247 14.29 13.13 18.09
N TYR A 248 14.08 13.57 16.84
CA TYR A 248 12.83 13.37 16.11
C TYR A 248 12.50 11.89 15.90
N ILE A 249 13.46 11.10 15.39
CA ILE A 249 13.32 9.65 15.21
C ILE A 249 12.93 8.97 16.53
N ARG A 250 13.61 9.30 17.63
CA ARG A 250 13.27 8.74 18.95
C ARG A 250 11.85 9.08 19.37
N LYS A 251 11.41 10.33 19.20
CA LYS A 251 10.06 10.76 19.54
C LYS A 251 9.00 10.05 18.67
N VAL A 252 9.26 9.86 17.37
CA VAL A 252 8.39 9.07 16.47
C VAL A 252 8.26 7.64 16.98
N VAL A 253 9.40 6.94 17.19
CA VAL A 253 9.41 5.56 17.72
C VAL A 253 8.65 5.48 19.04
N ASP A 254 8.95 6.35 20.00
CA ASP A 254 8.27 6.34 21.32
C ASP A 254 6.76 6.58 21.22
N THR A 255 6.31 7.33 20.21
CA THR A 255 4.89 7.63 19.98
C THR A 255 4.12 6.41 19.52
N VAL A 256 4.71 5.55 18.68
CA VAL A 256 3.98 4.45 18.01
C VAL A 256 4.46 3.05 18.37
N ASN A 257 5.58 2.88 19.09
CA ASN A 257 6.18 1.57 19.36
C ASN A 257 5.26 0.57 20.08
N HIS A 258 4.23 1.04 20.79
CA HIS A 258 3.27 0.16 21.44
C HIS A 258 2.25 -0.48 20.50
N LEU A 259 2.15 -0.02 19.25
CA LEU A 259 1.26 -0.55 18.20
C LEU A 259 2.00 -1.65 17.42
N ASP A 260 1.29 -2.60 16.83
CA ASP A 260 1.85 -3.73 16.06
C ASP A 260 1.91 -3.46 14.55
N ASN A 261 1.03 -2.58 14.08
CA ASN A 261 0.77 -2.36 12.67
C ASN A 261 1.76 -1.42 11.97
N VAL A 262 2.92 -1.17 12.57
CA VAL A 262 3.88 -0.15 12.12
C VAL A 262 4.97 -0.76 11.25
N LEU A 263 5.30 -0.06 10.17
CA LEU A 263 6.55 -0.15 9.45
C LEU A 263 7.13 1.27 9.39
N TYR A 264 8.44 1.44 9.61
CA TYR A 264 9.07 2.74 9.40
C TYR A 264 9.55 2.86 7.96
N GLU A 265 9.41 4.04 7.36
CA GLU A 265 9.96 4.39 6.07
C GLU A 265 10.89 5.58 6.25
N VAL A 266 12.18 5.41 5.91
CA VAL A 266 13.17 6.47 6.13
C VAL A 266 12.75 7.76 5.43
N GLY A 267 12.46 7.72 4.13
CA GLY A 267 11.78 8.84 3.54
C GLY A 267 11.59 8.75 2.03
N ASN A 268 10.65 9.54 1.55
CA ASN A 268 10.20 9.52 0.17
C ASN A 268 11.21 10.18 -0.77
N GLU A 269 11.54 9.50 -1.87
CA GLU A 269 12.20 10.08 -3.04
C GLU A 269 13.40 10.99 -2.74
N MET A 270 14.31 10.50 -1.91
CA MET A 270 15.51 11.22 -1.49
C MET A 270 16.47 11.50 -2.65
N TYR A 271 17.27 12.57 -2.54
CA TYR A 271 18.28 12.90 -3.55
C TYR A 271 19.28 11.76 -3.75
N PHE A 272 19.56 11.40 -5.00
CA PHE A 272 20.51 10.35 -5.30
C PHE A 272 21.96 10.85 -5.21
N SER A 273 22.59 10.62 -4.06
CA SER A 273 24.02 10.84 -3.83
C SER A 273 24.61 9.82 -2.85
N GLU A 274 25.94 9.76 -2.79
CA GLU A 274 26.66 8.95 -1.80
C GLU A 274 26.39 9.42 -0.37
N ASP A 275 26.41 10.73 -0.11
CA ASP A 275 26.13 11.29 1.21
C ASP A 275 24.71 10.97 1.68
N ASN A 276 23.72 11.01 0.77
CA ASN A 276 22.35 10.65 1.09
C ASN A 276 22.18 9.14 1.30
N LYS A 277 22.84 8.31 0.50
CA LYS A 277 22.87 6.86 0.73
C LYS A 277 23.39 6.55 2.13
N ASP A 278 24.53 7.11 2.52
CA ASP A 278 25.14 6.87 3.81
C ASP A 278 24.25 7.34 4.96
N TRP A 279 23.58 8.49 4.78
CA TRP A 279 22.57 8.99 5.72
C TRP A 279 21.34 8.08 5.82
N GLN A 280 20.80 7.57 4.72
CA GLN A 280 19.65 6.65 4.77
C GLN A 280 20.03 5.32 5.44
N TYR A 281 21.22 4.79 5.15
CA TYR A 281 21.72 3.58 5.81
C TYR A 281 21.93 3.79 7.31
N TRP A 282 22.47 4.96 7.69
CA TRP A 282 22.55 5.37 9.08
C TRP A 282 21.17 5.45 9.74
N ALA A 283 20.18 6.09 9.09
CA ALA A 283 18.83 6.26 9.63
C ALA A 283 18.17 4.90 9.87
N VAL A 284 18.26 3.97 8.91
CA VAL A 284 17.77 2.59 9.08
C VAL A 284 18.39 1.93 10.31
N ASN A 285 19.72 1.98 10.43
CA ASN A 285 20.43 1.36 11.55
C ASN A 285 20.10 2.03 12.88
N TYR A 286 19.98 3.35 12.92
CA TYR A 286 19.67 4.10 14.13
C TYR A 286 18.24 3.83 14.63
N ILE A 287 17.25 3.71 13.73
CA ILE A 287 15.89 3.29 14.10
C ILE A 287 15.93 1.91 14.75
N LYS A 288 16.61 0.94 14.11
CA LYS A 288 16.76 -0.43 14.63
C LYS A 288 17.47 -0.47 15.99
N GLU A 289 18.55 0.29 16.13
CA GLU A 289 19.31 0.40 17.38
C GLU A 289 18.45 0.97 18.51
N TYR A 290 17.75 2.08 18.26
CA TYR A 290 16.89 2.70 19.28
C TYR A 290 15.72 1.80 19.64
N GLU A 291 15.07 1.18 18.65
CA GLU A 291 13.92 0.32 18.87
C GLU A 291 14.27 -1.02 19.55
N ALA A 292 15.52 -1.49 19.43
CA ALA A 292 16.02 -2.62 20.23
C ALA A 292 16.00 -2.34 21.74
N THR A 293 15.89 -1.07 22.16
CA THR A 293 15.69 -0.69 23.58
C THR A 293 14.22 -0.66 24.00
N LYS A 294 13.30 -1.00 23.09
CA LYS A 294 11.85 -0.92 23.26
C LYS A 294 11.21 -2.31 23.24
N PRO A 295 9.94 -2.46 23.67
CA PRO A 295 9.27 -3.76 23.69
C PRO A 295 9.00 -4.38 22.31
N LYS A 296 8.76 -3.56 21.29
CA LYS A 296 8.43 -4.00 19.92
C LYS A 296 9.52 -3.58 18.94
N GLN A 297 9.80 -4.41 17.94
CA GLN A 297 10.74 -4.13 16.85
C GLN A 297 10.02 -4.25 15.52
N HIS A 298 9.87 -3.14 14.81
CA HIS A 298 9.13 -3.03 13.56
C HIS A 298 10.07 -3.06 12.35
N PRO A 299 9.58 -3.47 11.17
CA PRO A 299 10.36 -3.40 9.94
C PRO A 299 10.72 -1.96 9.57
N VAL A 300 11.95 -1.75 9.12
CA VAL A 300 12.43 -0.45 8.64
C VAL A 300 12.70 -0.52 7.13
N GLY A 301 12.15 0.44 6.39
CA GLY A 301 12.18 0.49 4.95
C GLY A 301 12.98 1.64 4.38
N MET A 302 13.43 1.44 3.14
CA MET A 302 14.09 2.45 2.32
C MET A 302 13.45 2.45 0.93
N VAL A 303 13.02 3.60 0.45
CA VAL A 303 12.37 3.73 -0.86
C VAL A 303 13.26 4.46 -1.87
N SER A 304 12.86 4.44 -3.14
CA SER A 304 13.68 4.90 -4.24
C SER A 304 14.26 6.30 -4.04
N GLN A 305 15.54 6.46 -4.38
CA GLN A 305 16.15 7.77 -4.57
C GLN A 305 15.84 8.33 -5.98
N MET A 306 16.08 9.63 -6.17
CA MET A 306 15.76 10.37 -7.39
C MET A 306 16.87 11.33 -7.81
N TYR A 307 17.02 11.50 -9.12
CA TYR A 307 17.89 12.52 -9.71
C TYR A 307 17.13 13.84 -9.84
N TYR A 308 17.76 14.94 -9.44
CA TYR A 308 17.23 16.30 -9.64
C TYR A 308 18.23 17.18 -10.40
N PRO A 309 17.80 17.84 -11.50
CA PRO A 309 16.50 17.71 -12.16
C PRO A 309 16.25 16.28 -12.68
N TRP A 310 14.99 15.92 -12.92
CA TRP A 310 14.60 14.57 -13.32
C TRP A 310 15.35 14.11 -14.57
N GLU A 311 16.21 13.12 -14.41
CA GLU A 311 16.91 12.51 -15.53
C GLU A 311 16.14 11.29 -16.08
N PRO A 312 16.10 11.08 -17.41
CA PRO A 312 15.51 9.90 -18.00
C PRO A 312 16.14 8.61 -17.45
N SER A 313 15.33 7.56 -17.30
CA SER A 313 15.83 6.24 -16.92
C SER A 313 16.92 5.75 -17.88
N VAL A 314 18.08 5.40 -17.37
CA VAL A 314 19.12 4.70 -18.14
C VAL A 314 19.21 3.24 -17.69
N PRO A 315 19.39 2.26 -18.59
CA PRO A 315 19.42 0.84 -18.23
C PRO A 315 20.48 0.46 -17.16
N SER A 316 21.52 1.29 -16.99
CA SER A 316 22.62 1.11 -16.03
C SER A 316 22.45 1.92 -14.74
N ASP A 317 21.27 2.47 -14.48
CA ASP A 317 21.00 3.28 -13.28
C ASP A 317 21.17 2.44 -12.00
N PRO A 318 22.10 2.82 -11.09
CA PRO A 318 22.43 2.02 -9.92
C PRO A 318 21.49 2.25 -8.72
N ARG A 319 20.46 3.10 -8.82
CA ARG A 319 19.58 3.46 -7.68
C ARG A 319 18.92 2.27 -7.02
N ASN A 320 18.45 1.29 -7.79
CA ASN A 320 17.87 0.09 -7.20
C ASN A 320 18.93 -0.76 -6.48
N ALA A 321 20.18 -0.77 -6.94
CA ALA A 321 21.26 -1.49 -6.25
C ALA A 321 21.52 -0.91 -4.85
N VAL A 322 21.40 0.41 -4.69
CA VAL A 322 21.48 1.05 -3.36
C VAL A 322 20.39 0.52 -2.42
N LEU A 323 19.16 0.34 -2.90
CA LEU A 323 18.08 -0.23 -2.10
C LEU A 323 18.36 -1.68 -1.71
N PHE A 324 18.74 -2.52 -2.67
CA PHE A 324 19.00 -3.95 -2.42
C PHE A 324 20.20 -4.18 -1.47
N ASN A 325 21.21 -3.31 -1.52
CA ASN A 325 22.38 -3.36 -0.64
C ASN A 325 22.14 -2.73 0.75
N SER A 326 21.01 -2.05 0.94
CA SER A 326 20.71 -1.34 2.19
C SER A 326 20.50 -2.30 3.38
N PRO A 327 20.64 -1.81 4.63
CA PRO A 327 20.26 -2.56 5.82
C PRO A 327 18.74 -2.65 6.05
N ALA A 328 17.90 -2.10 5.14
CA ALA A 328 16.44 -2.09 5.30
C ALA A 328 15.82 -3.49 5.22
N ASP A 329 14.72 -3.71 5.91
CA ASP A 329 13.95 -4.97 5.89
C ASP A 329 13.07 -5.07 4.64
N TRP A 330 12.61 -3.92 4.14
CA TRP A 330 11.83 -3.80 2.92
C TRP A 330 12.25 -2.60 2.08
N ILE A 331 11.94 -2.65 0.79
CA ILE A 331 12.27 -1.59 -0.16
C ILE A 331 11.15 -1.32 -1.14
N SER A 332 11.14 -0.11 -1.72
CA SER A 332 10.31 0.25 -2.88
C SER A 332 11.18 0.69 -4.06
N PRO A 333 11.46 -0.22 -5.03
CA PRO A 333 12.31 0.08 -6.18
C PRO A 333 11.76 1.14 -7.12
N SER A 334 12.67 1.84 -7.79
CA SER A 334 12.38 2.74 -8.90
C SER A 334 12.02 1.99 -10.18
N GLY A 335 11.05 2.51 -10.93
CA GLY A 335 10.82 2.15 -12.32
C GLY A 335 12.04 2.45 -13.19
N SER A 336 12.72 3.56 -12.90
CA SER A 336 13.86 4.08 -13.67
C SER A 336 15.23 3.49 -13.28
N GLY A 337 15.32 2.79 -12.14
CA GLY A 337 16.58 2.37 -11.51
C GLY A 337 17.24 1.11 -12.08
N GLY A 338 17.19 0.91 -13.40
CA GLY A 338 17.62 -0.33 -14.05
C GLY A 338 16.77 -1.53 -13.60
N SER A 339 16.82 -2.65 -14.31
CA SER A 339 16.07 -3.89 -14.00
C SER A 339 14.60 -3.96 -14.47
N GLY A 340 14.10 -3.04 -15.28
CA GLY A 340 12.84 -3.26 -16.02
C GLY A 340 11.54 -3.13 -15.23
N TYR A 341 11.57 -2.54 -14.03
CA TYR A 341 10.37 -2.28 -13.22
C TYR A 341 9.37 -1.32 -13.88
N LEU A 342 9.82 -0.45 -14.79
CA LEU A 342 8.96 0.46 -15.57
C LEU A 342 8.15 -0.25 -16.66
N ASN A 343 8.59 -1.41 -17.15
CA ASN A 343 7.91 -2.09 -18.24
C ASN A 343 6.96 -3.17 -17.69
N PRO A 344 5.64 -3.02 -17.84
CA PRO A 344 4.65 -3.94 -17.27
C PRO A 344 4.71 -5.35 -17.87
N GLU A 345 5.40 -5.55 -18.99
CA GLU A 345 5.61 -6.88 -19.60
C GLU A 345 6.87 -7.59 -19.10
N THR A 346 7.80 -6.87 -18.47
CA THR A 346 9.09 -7.42 -18.03
C THR A 346 9.34 -7.21 -16.54
N ILE A 347 8.28 -7.09 -15.75
CA ILE A 347 8.35 -6.95 -14.29
C ILE A 347 9.19 -8.12 -13.72
N PRO A 348 10.31 -7.83 -13.05
CA PRO A 348 11.14 -8.87 -12.46
C PRO A 348 10.35 -9.67 -11.41
N ALA A 349 10.56 -10.98 -11.34
CA ALA A 349 10.16 -11.71 -10.14
C ALA A 349 11.07 -11.32 -8.99
N THR A 350 10.48 -11.17 -7.81
CA THR A 350 11.25 -10.98 -6.58
C THR A 350 12.18 -12.17 -6.39
N GLN A 351 13.42 -11.89 -6.00
CA GLN A 351 14.40 -12.93 -5.66
C GLN A 351 14.29 -13.36 -4.20
N GLY A 352 13.52 -12.64 -3.38
CA GLY A 352 13.42 -12.88 -1.94
C GLY A 352 14.68 -12.48 -1.18
N SER A 353 15.44 -11.52 -1.71
CA SER A 353 16.54 -10.87 -1.00
C SER A 353 16.04 -9.74 -0.08
N LYS A 354 14.87 -9.19 -0.38
CA LYS A 354 14.14 -8.17 0.39
C LYS A 354 12.64 -8.40 0.21
N VAL A 355 11.84 -7.92 1.16
CA VAL A 355 10.40 -7.69 0.94
C VAL A 355 10.29 -6.45 0.04
N ILE A 356 9.53 -6.56 -1.06
CA ILE A 356 9.32 -5.45 -2.00
C ILE A 356 7.91 -4.92 -1.83
N LEU A 357 7.79 -3.67 -1.39
CA LEU A 357 6.57 -2.88 -1.52
C LEU A 357 6.64 -2.18 -2.88
N PHE A 358 5.91 -2.71 -3.86
CA PHE A 358 5.95 -2.24 -5.23
C PHE A 358 4.96 -1.10 -5.41
N ASP A 359 5.49 0.11 -5.21
CA ASP A 359 4.75 1.36 -5.11
C ASP A 359 4.70 2.10 -6.45
N THR A 360 3.50 2.41 -6.94
CA THR A 360 3.35 3.19 -8.18
C THR A 360 4.00 4.56 -8.11
N ASP A 361 4.14 5.16 -6.92
CA ASP A 361 4.85 6.42 -6.67
C ASP A 361 6.22 6.44 -7.37
N HIS A 362 7.01 5.38 -7.18
CA HIS A 362 8.38 5.31 -7.71
C HIS A 362 8.47 4.66 -9.10
N ILE A 363 7.34 4.19 -9.65
CA ILE A 363 7.30 3.65 -11.01
C ILE A 363 6.80 4.71 -12.00
N TRP A 364 5.64 5.32 -11.72
CA TRP A 364 4.97 6.29 -12.61
C TRP A 364 4.28 7.45 -11.87
N GLY A 365 4.28 7.47 -10.53
CA GLY A 365 3.33 8.25 -9.75
C GLY A 365 1.92 7.67 -9.90
N ILE A 366 0.99 8.47 -10.40
CA ILE A 366 -0.39 8.03 -10.66
C ILE A 366 -0.44 7.22 -11.96
N GLY A 367 -0.60 5.89 -11.86
CA GLY A 367 -0.61 5.02 -13.02
C GLY A 367 -0.94 3.56 -12.73
N GLY A 368 -0.62 2.68 -13.70
CA GLY A 368 -0.89 1.25 -13.61
C GLY A 368 -2.26 0.83 -14.15
N ASP A 369 -2.57 -0.46 -14.00
CA ASP A 369 -3.89 -1.04 -14.29
C ASP A 369 -4.05 -2.41 -13.60
N ARG A 370 -5.20 -3.05 -13.78
CA ARG A 370 -5.46 -4.36 -13.15
C ARG A 370 -4.49 -5.45 -13.61
N LEU A 371 -4.02 -5.39 -14.88
CA LEU A 371 -3.08 -6.37 -15.41
C LEU A 371 -1.74 -6.25 -14.68
N TRP A 372 -1.26 -5.02 -14.49
CA TRP A 372 -0.05 -4.74 -13.73
C TRP A 372 -0.13 -5.26 -12.30
N VAL A 373 -1.26 -5.06 -11.61
CA VAL A 373 -1.45 -5.57 -10.23
C VAL A 373 -1.31 -7.10 -10.18
N TRP A 374 -2.04 -7.82 -11.04
CA TRP A 374 -1.97 -9.29 -11.07
C TRP A 374 -0.60 -9.81 -11.49
N LYS A 375 0.01 -9.24 -12.54
CA LYS A 375 1.37 -9.61 -12.95
C LYS A 375 2.35 -9.42 -11.79
N SER A 376 2.27 -8.30 -11.08
CA SER A 376 3.15 -8.00 -9.96
C SER A 376 2.96 -8.95 -8.77
N PHE A 377 1.70 -9.27 -8.42
CA PHE A 377 1.40 -10.21 -7.34
C PHE A 377 1.96 -11.60 -7.65
N LEU A 378 1.77 -12.09 -8.88
CA LEU A 378 2.30 -13.38 -9.32
C LEU A 378 3.83 -13.40 -9.46
N ARG A 379 4.47 -12.23 -9.40
CA ARG A 379 5.93 -12.04 -9.35
C ARG A 379 6.45 -11.89 -7.92
N GLY A 380 5.58 -11.99 -6.91
CA GLY A 380 5.92 -11.98 -5.48
C GLY A 380 6.16 -10.59 -4.90
N HIS A 381 5.60 -9.54 -5.50
CA HIS A 381 5.62 -8.17 -4.99
C HIS A 381 4.42 -7.90 -4.08
N ASN A 382 4.53 -6.94 -3.15
CA ASN A 382 3.43 -6.39 -2.34
C ASN A 382 3.00 -5.05 -2.95
N ILE A 383 1.81 -4.94 -3.53
CA ILE A 383 1.46 -3.82 -4.41
C ILE A 383 0.82 -2.69 -3.63
N ILE A 384 1.34 -1.47 -3.75
CA ILE A 384 0.72 -0.27 -3.18
C ILE A 384 0.55 0.80 -4.25
N ASN A 385 -0.50 1.60 -4.13
CA ASN A 385 -0.91 2.54 -5.18
C ASN A 385 -0.98 3.98 -4.67
N MET A 386 -0.18 4.86 -5.25
CA MET A 386 -0.38 6.30 -5.18
C MET A 386 -1.68 6.69 -5.88
N ASP A 387 -2.65 7.14 -5.10
CA ASP A 387 -4.03 7.31 -5.52
C ASP A 387 -4.52 8.73 -5.25
N THR A 388 -5.27 9.28 -6.21
CA THR A 388 -5.83 10.63 -6.10
C THR A 388 -7.16 10.67 -5.35
N LEU A 389 -7.79 9.53 -5.07
CA LEU A 389 -8.95 9.39 -4.16
C LEU A 389 -10.04 10.50 -4.24
N PRO A 390 -10.47 10.97 -5.44
CA PRO A 390 -11.39 12.11 -5.56
C PRO A 390 -12.78 11.84 -4.96
N GLU A 391 -13.10 10.58 -4.62
CA GLU A 391 -14.37 10.19 -3.99
C GLU A 391 -14.46 10.57 -2.51
N ILE A 392 -13.32 10.75 -1.85
CA ILE A 392 -13.23 11.00 -0.39
C ILE A 392 -12.34 12.20 -0.05
N THR A 393 -11.88 12.91 -1.09
CA THR A 393 -11.01 14.08 -0.97
C THR A 393 -11.45 15.16 -1.95
N GLU A 394 -10.98 16.38 -1.76
CA GLU A 394 -11.19 17.49 -2.69
C GLU A 394 -10.18 17.50 -3.86
N HIS A 395 -9.66 16.33 -4.22
CA HIS A 395 -8.59 16.23 -5.22
C HIS A 395 -9.08 16.56 -6.64
N VAL A 396 -8.28 17.31 -7.40
CA VAL A 396 -8.62 17.79 -8.76
C VAL A 396 -8.23 16.83 -9.87
N LEU A 397 -7.44 15.79 -9.57
CA LEU A 397 -6.98 14.81 -10.55
C LEU A 397 -7.82 13.54 -10.47
N TYR A 398 -8.35 13.12 -11.61
CA TYR A 398 -9.04 11.86 -11.77
C TYR A 398 -8.25 10.92 -12.68
N TYR A 399 -7.97 9.71 -12.18
CA TYR A 399 -7.38 8.66 -12.98
C TYR A 399 -8.41 7.58 -13.30
N ALA A 400 -8.79 7.45 -14.57
CA ALA A 400 -9.91 6.61 -14.99
C ALA A 400 -9.77 5.11 -14.65
N LYS A 401 -8.53 4.61 -14.50
CA LYS A 401 -8.28 3.22 -14.13
C LYS A 401 -8.16 2.98 -12.63
N ALA A 402 -8.23 4.03 -11.79
CA ALA A 402 -8.13 3.87 -10.34
C ALA A 402 -9.13 2.82 -9.78
N PRO A 403 -10.42 2.77 -10.20
CA PRO A 403 -11.35 1.75 -9.72
C PRO A 403 -10.90 0.31 -9.99
N GLU A 404 -10.36 0.01 -11.18
CA GLU A 404 -9.93 -1.36 -11.50
C GLU A 404 -8.63 -1.76 -10.80
N ILE A 405 -7.73 -0.80 -10.53
CA ILE A 405 -6.50 -1.04 -9.74
C ILE A 405 -6.88 -1.37 -8.29
N ARG A 406 -7.74 -0.54 -7.68
CA ARG A 406 -8.22 -0.74 -6.30
C ARG A 406 -8.89 -2.09 -6.13
N ALA A 407 -9.78 -2.46 -7.05
CA ALA A 407 -10.44 -3.76 -7.05
C ALA A 407 -9.44 -4.91 -7.22
N ALA A 408 -8.49 -4.81 -8.16
CA ALA A 408 -7.47 -5.83 -8.37
C ALA A 408 -6.59 -6.04 -7.13
N MET A 409 -6.17 -4.96 -6.45
CA MET A 409 -5.43 -5.06 -5.19
C MET A 409 -6.23 -5.84 -4.13
N GLY A 410 -7.51 -5.49 -3.96
CA GLY A 410 -8.42 -6.22 -3.07
C GLY A 410 -8.59 -7.69 -3.45
N HIS A 411 -8.68 -8.01 -4.74
CA HIS A 411 -8.72 -9.40 -5.21
C HIS A 411 -7.43 -10.15 -4.90
N THR A 412 -6.26 -9.53 -5.11
CA THR A 412 -4.98 -10.17 -4.78
C THR A 412 -4.82 -10.44 -3.29
N LEU A 413 -5.33 -9.57 -2.41
CA LEU A 413 -5.36 -9.84 -0.97
C LEU A 413 -6.26 -11.03 -0.62
N THR A 414 -7.45 -11.11 -1.22
CA THR A 414 -8.34 -12.27 -1.06
C THR A 414 -7.63 -13.58 -1.45
N TYR A 415 -6.87 -13.56 -2.56
CA TYR A 415 -6.13 -14.74 -3.00
C TYR A 415 -4.91 -15.04 -2.14
N ALA A 416 -4.18 -14.03 -1.69
CA ALA A 416 -3.07 -14.17 -0.75
C ALA A 416 -3.50 -14.89 0.54
N ASN A 417 -4.68 -14.54 1.07
CA ASN A 417 -5.25 -15.16 2.27
C ASN A 417 -5.88 -16.54 2.01
N LYS A 418 -6.14 -16.90 0.76
CA LYS A 418 -6.78 -18.17 0.37
C LYS A 418 -5.77 -19.29 0.11
N VAL A 419 -4.60 -18.94 -0.42
CA VAL A 419 -3.53 -19.89 -0.75
C VAL A 419 -2.54 -20.01 0.40
N ASN A 420 -1.78 -21.10 0.47
CA ASN A 420 -0.62 -21.21 1.37
C ASN A 420 0.55 -20.38 0.80
N LEU A 421 0.40 -19.05 0.84
CA LEU A 421 1.31 -18.10 0.19
C LEU A 421 2.74 -18.24 0.71
N ILE A 422 2.90 -18.53 2.01
CA ILE A 422 4.22 -18.71 2.61
C ILE A 422 5.01 -19.84 1.95
N SER A 423 4.33 -20.86 1.40
CA SER A 423 4.97 -22.00 0.71
C SER A 423 5.04 -21.84 -0.81
N MET A 424 4.63 -20.69 -1.36
CA MET A 424 4.58 -20.46 -2.81
C MET A 424 5.74 -19.60 -3.31
N LEU A 425 6.29 -19.98 -4.47
CA LEU A 425 7.32 -19.21 -5.17
C LEU A 425 6.83 -18.79 -6.55
N PRO A 426 7.20 -17.59 -7.04
CA PRO A 426 6.93 -17.17 -8.41
C PRO A 426 7.76 -17.99 -9.39
N SER A 427 7.16 -18.41 -10.51
CA SER A 427 7.89 -18.98 -11.65
C SER A 427 7.66 -18.16 -12.92
N ASN A 428 8.78 -17.80 -13.54
CA ASN A 428 8.85 -17.10 -14.81
C ASN A 428 9.17 -18.05 -15.97
N ASN A 429 9.26 -19.35 -15.69
CA ASN A 429 9.63 -20.35 -16.67
C ASN A 429 8.39 -20.85 -17.42
N ALA A 430 8.37 -20.65 -18.74
CA ALA A 430 7.28 -21.13 -19.59
C ALA A 430 7.08 -22.65 -19.54
N ALA A 431 8.09 -23.41 -19.11
CA ALA A 431 7.98 -24.86 -18.87
C ALA A 431 7.14 -25.22 -17.63
N ASP A 432 7.06 -24.32 -16.64
CA ASP A 432 6.25 -24.52 -15.44
C ASP A 432 4.81 -24.04 -15.66
N CYS A 433 4.66 -22.87 -16.27
CA CYS A 433 3.38 -22.30 -16.67
C CYS A 433 3.59 -21.44 -17.92
N SER A 434 2.85 -21.69 -19.00
CA SER A 434 3.12 -21.00 -20.28
C SER A 434 2.79 -19.50 -20.25
N THR A 435 2.08 -19.03 -19.23
CA THR A 435 1.83 -17.60 -19.01
C THR A 435 3.03 -16.89 -18.40
N THR A 436 3.94 -17.62 -17.74
CA THR A 436 5.05 -17.10 -16.92
C THR A 436 4.61 -16.26 -15.71
N TYR A 437 3.34 -16.28 -15.34
CA TYR A 437 2.79 -15.61 -14.16
C TYR A 437 2.12 -16.66 -13.27
N CYS A 438 2.93 -17.39 -12.49
CA CYS A 438 2.41 -18.39 -11.57
C CYS A 438 3.14 -18.40 -10.22
N LEU A 439 2.37 -18.41 -9.14
CA LEU A 439 2.81 -18.76 -7.79
C LEU A 439 2.57 -20.24 -7.58
N ARG A 440 3.58 -20.96 -7.11
CA ARG A 440 3.52 -22.42 -7.03
C ARG A 440 4.13 -22.97 -5.75
N ASN A 441 3.41 -23.92 -5.15
CA ASN A 441 3.91 -24.93 -4.23
C ASN A 441 3.83 -26.27 -4.98
N PRO A 442 4.91 -26.72 -5.66
CA PRO A 442 4.86 -27.83 -6.59
C PRO A 442 4.20 -29.09 -6.02
N GLY A 443 3.18 -29.59 -6.72
CA GLY A 443 2.43 -30.77 -6.36
C GLY A 443 1.40 -30.59 -5.25
N GLN A 444 1.21 -29.38 -4.74
CA GLN A 444 0.23 -29.08 -3.71
C GLN A 444 -0.75 -27.99 -4.14
N GLU A 445 -0.24 -26.85 -4.62
CA GLU A 445 -1.07 -25.67 -4.83
C GLU A 445 -0.46 -24.73 -5.86
N TYR A 446 -1.29 -24.13 -6.71
CA TYR A 446 -0.87 -23.25 -7.80
C TYR A 446 -1.87 -22.12 -7.97
N LEU A 447 -1.37 -20.92 -8.19
CA LEU A 447 -2.15 -19.77 -8.62
C LEU A 447 -1.53 -19.22 -9.91
N VAL A 448 -2.31 -19.15 -10.98
CA VAL A 448 -1.82 -18.80 -12.31
C VAL A 448 -2.64 -17.65 -12.86
N TYR A 449 -1.97 -16.60 -13.34
CA TYR A 449 -2.59 -15.50 -14.06
C TYR A 449 -2.31 -15.63 -15.56
N GLN A 450 -3.35 -15.48 -16.37
CA GLN A 450 -3.30 -15.41 -17.81
C GLN A 450 -3.72 -13.98 -18.21
N PRO A 451 -2.78 -13.10 -18.61
CA PRO A 451 -3.07 -11.69 -18.91
C PRO A 451 -3.77 -11.44 -20.25
N SER A 452 -4.09 -12.49 -21.01
CA SER A 452 -4.76 -12.38 -22.32
C SER A 452 -5.83 -13.46 -22.52
N ALA A 453 -6.65 -13.35 -23.56
CA ALA A 453 -7.64 -14.37 -23.84
C ALA A 453 -7.00 -15.67 -24.35
N GLY A 454 -7.61 -16.81 -24.05
CA GLY A 454 -7.28 -18.11 -24.64
C GLY A 454 -6.59 -19.08 -23.68
N ALA A 455 -6.32 -20.27 -24.20
CA ALA A 455 -5.79 -21.39 -23.42
C ALA A 455 -4.31 -21.19 -23.05
N PHE A 456 -3.93 -21.79 -21.93
CA PHE A 456 -2.55 -21.86 -21.46
C PHE A 456 -2.28 -23.23 -20.85
N THR A 457 -1.01 -23.52 -20.54
CA THR A 457 -0.61 -24.78 -19.93
C THR A 457 0.03 -24.57 -18.56
N VAL A 458 -0.19 -25.54 -17.67
CA VAL A 458 0.45 -25.63 -16.35
C VAL A 458 1.08 -27.01 -16.23
N ASN A 459 2.33 -27.07 -15.81
CA ASN A 459 3.02 -28.33 -15.54
C ASN A 459 2.61 -28.85 -14.16
N LEU A 460 1.89 -29.97 -14.16
CA LEU A 460 1.35 -30.60 -12.95
C LEU A 460 1.92 -32.00 -12.79
N PRO A 461 2.24 -32.45 -11.56
CA PRO A 461 2.51 -33.86 -11.32
C PRO A 461 1.23 -34.69 -11.44
N VAL A 462 1.38 -36.01 -11.38
CA VAL A 462 0.23 -36.92 -11.31
C VAL A 462 -0.61 -36.61 -10.08
N GLY A 463 -1.92 -36.45 -10.26
CA GLY A 463 -2.86 -36.23 -9.17
C GLY A 463 -4.18 -35.62 -9.62
N THR A 464 -5.09 -35.48 -8.66
CA THR A 464 -6.35 -34.76 -8.84
C THR A 464 -6.27 -33.43 -8.09
N PHE A 465 -6.72 -32.37 -8.74
CA PHE A 465 -6.70 -31.00 -8.24
C PHE A 465 -8.11 -30.42 -8.30
N ASN A 466 -8.54 -29.78 -7.22
CA ASN A 466 -9.67 -28.86 -7.26
C ASN A 466 -9.23 -27.61 -8.00
N TYR A 467 -10.09 -27.06 -8.86
CA TYR A 467 -9.84 -25.80 -9.56
C TYR A 467 -10.92 -24.76 -9.27
N GLU A 468 -10.52 -23.50 -9.38
CA GLU A 468 -11.38 -22.33 -9.41
C GLU A 468 -10.92 -21.37 -10.51
N TRP A 469 -11.88 -20.90 -11.31
CA TRP A 469 -11.69 -19.83 -12.28
C TRP A 469 -12.22 -18.52 -11.72
N PHE A 470 -11.39 -17.50 -11.71
CA PHE A 470 -11.77 -16.15 -11.33
C PHE A 470 -11.57 -15.19 -12.50
N ASN A 471 -12.57 -14.34 -12.71
CA ASN A 471 -12.56 -13.29 -13.73
C ASN A 471 -12.15 -11.97 -13.07
N PRO A 472 -10.93 -11.48 -13.31
CA PRO A 472 -10.42 -10.24 -12.73
C PRO A 472 -11.18 -8.98 -13.17
N ALA A 473 -11.79 -9.00 -14.36
CA ALA A 473 -12.53 -7.86 -14.89
C ALA A 473 -13.90 -7.69 -14.18
N THR A 474 -14.50 -8.77 -13.68
CA THR A 474 -15.80 -8.73 -13.00
C THR A 474 -15.72 -9.00 -11.50
N GLY A 475 -14.56 -9.42 -10.98
CA GLY A 475 -14.38 -9.76 -9.57
C GLY A 475 -15.13 -11.03 -9.14
N SER A 476 -15.50 -11.91 -10.07
CA SER A 476 -16.39 -13.05 -9.80
C SER A 476 -15.74 -14.41 -10.08
N ILE A 477 -16.12 -15.41 -9.28
CA ILE A 477 -15.80 -16.81 -9.57
C ILE A 477 -16.68 -17.28 -10.74
N ALA A 478 -16.04 -17.69 -11.84
CA ALA A 478 -16.72 -18.12 -13.07
C ALA A 478 -16.93 -19.64 -13.16
N GLY A 479 -16.27 -20.42 -12.30
CA GLY A 479 -16.47 -21.86 -12.24
C GLY A 479 -15.49 -22.57 -11.32
N THR A 480 -15.93 -23.71 -10.77
CA THR A 480 -15.11 -24.59 -9.93
C THR A 480 -15.27 -26.03 -10.38
N GLY A 481 -14.36 -26.92 -9.95
CA GLY A 481 -14.46 -28.34 -10.24
C GLY A 481 -13.19 -29.11 -9.89
N THR A 482 -13.03 -30.28 -10.50
CA THR A 482 -11.84 -31.13 -10.33
C THR A 482 -11.20 -31.46 -11.67
N VAL A 483 -9.87 -31.56 -11.69
CA VAL A 483 -9.10 -31.99 -12.87
C VAL A 483 -8.08 -33.04 -12.46
N THR A 484 -8.00 -34.13 -13.21
CA THR A 484 -6.93 -35.13 -13.06
C THR A 484 -5.81 -34.84 -14.07
N ALA A 485 -4.59 -34.76 -13.55
CA ALA A 485 -3.36 -34.63 -14.31
C ALA A 485 -2.62 -35.97 -14.33
N SER A 486 -2.17 -36.38 -15.51
CA SER A 486 -1.35 -37.58 -15.73
C SER A 486 0.16 -37.31 -15.58
N GLY A 487 0.54 -36.15 -15.05
CA GLY A 487 1.90 -35.63 -15.14
C GLY A 487 2.14 -34.81 -16.41
N GLY A 488 2.95 -33.75 -16.31
CA GLY A 488 3.35 -32.90 -17.43
C GLY A 488 2.40 -31.72 -17.67
N ASN A 489 2.46 -31.16 -18.88
CA ASN A 489 1.70 -29.96 -19.23
C ASN A 489 0.22 -30.29 -19.42
N LYS A 490 -0.63 -29.70 -18.58
CA LYS A 490 -2.09 -29.72 -18.71
C LYS A 490 -2.58 -28.42 -19.32
N SER A 491 -3.39 -28.50 -20.37
CA SER A 491 -4.04 -27.33 -20.98
C SER A 491 -5.29 -26.93 -20.20
N PHE A 492 -5.47 -25.62 -20.02
CA PHE A 492 -6.58 -24.99 -19.34
C PHE A 492 -7.14 -23.88 -20.24
N ASN A 493 -8.47 -23.84 -20.40
CA ASN A 493 -9.17 -22.82 -21.17
C ASN A 493 -10.12 -22.04 -20.24
N PRO A 494 -9.94 -20.72 -20.05
CA PRO A 494 -10.88 -19.92 -19.28
C PRO A 494 -12.31 -20.03 -19.85
N PRO A 495 -13.34 -20.10 -18.99
CA PRO A 495 -14.74 -20.20 -19.45
C PRO A 495 -15.35 -18.86 -19.92
N PHE A 496 -14.52 -17.83 -20.08
CA PHE A 496 -14.88 -16.48 -20.50
C PHE A 496 -13.72 -15.85 -21.30
N SER A 497 -13.97 -14.73 -21.97
CA SER A 497 -12.96 -13.96 -22.69
C SER A 497 -12.26 -12.94 -21.79
N GLY A 498 -11.00 -12.62 -22.08
CA GLY A 498 -10.20 -11.65 -21.33
C GLY A 498 -9.14 -12.30 -20.45
N ASP A 499 -8.59 -11.53 -19.52
CA ASP A 499 -7.62 -12.02 -18.55
C ASP A 499 -8.28 -12.92 -17.49
N ALA A 500 -7.57 -13.92 -16.97
CA ALA A 500 -8.13 -14.94 -16.09
C ALA A 500 -7.15 -15.37 -15.00
N VAL A 501 -7.69 -15.74 -13.83
CA VAL A 501 -6.94 -16.38 -12.75
C VAL A 501 -7.44 -17.81 -12.59
N LEU A 502 -6.50 -18.75 -12.57
CA LEU A 502 -6.74 -20.16 -12.25
C LEU A 502 -6.08 -20.49 -10.92
N TYR A 503 -6.88 -20.92 -9.97
CA TYR A 503 -6.41 -21.50 -8.73
C TYR A 503 -6.56 -23.02 -8.76
N LEU A 504 -5.51 -23.74 -8.38
CA LEU A 504 -5.47 -25.20 -8.30
C LEU A 504 -4.97 -25.63 -6.92
N LYS A 505 -5.67 -26.56 -6.27
CA LYS A 505 -5.22 -27.18 -5.03
C LYS A 505 -5.38 -28.69 -5.11
N LYS A 506 -4.33 -29.43 -4.77
CA LYS A 506 -4.36 -30.90 -4.79
C LYS A 506 -5.45 -31.38 -3.84
N THR A 507 -6.28 -32.28 -4.34
CA THR A 507 -7.30 -32.92 -3.53
C THR A 507 -6.57 -33.85 -2.55
N THR A 508 -6.70 -33.58 -1.26
CA THR A 508 -6.38 -34.57 -0.24
C THR A 508 -7.50 -35.59 -0.26
N LEU A 509 -7.16 -36.86 -0.49
CA LEU A 509 -8.10 -37.94 -0.23
C LEU A 509 -8.35 -37.90 1.28
N VAL A 510 -9.51 -37.41 1.70
CA VAL A 510 -10.01 -37.78 3.02
C VAL A 510 -10.19 -39.29 2.94
N ASP A 511 -9.45 -40.05 3.73
CA ASP A 511 -9.78 -41.45 3.96
C ASP A 511 -11.22 -41.47 4.46
N ALA A 512 -12.16 -41.74 3.57
CA ALA A 512 -13.52 -42.11 3.92
C ALA A 512 -13.45 -43.53 4.48
N THR A 513 -12.81 -43.72 5.64
CA THR A 513 -13.12 -44.84 6.50
C THR A 513 -14.48 -44.50 7.11
N PRO A 514 -15.56 -45.22 6.78
CA PRO A 514 -16.81 -45.06 7.51
C PRO A 514 -16.51 -45.29 8.99
N PRO A 515 -17.08 -44.52 9.94
CA PRO A 515 -16.97 -44.87 11.34
C PRO A 515 -17.44 -46.32 11.50
N ALA A 516 -16.58 -47.16 12.07
CA ALA A 516 -16.92 -48.55 12.35
C ALA A 516 -18.23 -48.58 13.14
N ALA A 517 -19.19 -49.39 12.69
CA ALA A 517 -20.45 -49.60 13.41
C ALA A 517 -20.12 -49.97 14.88
N PRO A 518 -20.80 -49.35 15.86
CA PRO A 518 -20.56 -49.67 17.26
C PRO A 518 -20.85 -51.16 17.49
N THR A 519 -19.80 -51.92 17.73
CA THR A 519 -19.90 -53.32 18.13
C THR A 519 -19.95 -53.36 19.65
N GLY A 520 -21.11 -53.76 20.19
CA GLY A 520 -21.21 -54.29 21.55
C GLY A 520 -22.00 -53.43 22.55
N LEU A 521 -23.32 -53.57 22.52
CA LEU A 521 -24.11 -53.65 23.75
C LEU A 521 -24.75 -55.04 23.77
N ARG A 522 -24.06 -56.00 24.39
CA ARG A 522 -24.73 -57.15 25.00
C ARG A 522 -25.26 -56.67 26.34
N VAL A 523 -26.58 -56.54 26.43
CA VAL A 523 -27.29 -56.45 27.71
C VAL A 523 -27.67 -57.88 28.08
N GLN A 524 -27.26 -58.29 29.29
CA GLN A 524 -27.78 -59.48 29.98
C GLN A 524 -29.25 -59.30 30.32
#